data_AF-B3DZF9-F1
#
_entry.id   AF-B3DZF9-F1
#
_cell.length_a   1.000
_cell.length_b   1.000
_cell.length_c   1.000
_cell.angle_alpha   90.00
_cell.angle_beta   90.00
_cell.angle_gamma   90.00
#
_symmetry.space_group_name_H-M   'P 1'
#
loop_
_entity.id
_entity.type
_entity.pdbx_description
1 polymer ?
#
loop_
_entity_poly.entity_id
_entity_poly.type
_entity_poly.pdbx_seq_one_letter_code
_entity_poly.pdbx_strand_id
1 'polypeptide(L)'
;MHLKPEEKAVLLLGRDSLKEEQTDEIKKNLSFGSFHWELFYNLCFVHGLWGFVLDNLNGRFPYPGEIKKKLSLLCQSTAKRNDLLFEEQKKILNLLNREGIAAILLKGIGLSQMLYGEKWRLKSTTDIDLLVGLEDVPKTIFLLQKELGYGESTGRKINLKTLLYWDKDISLYKKKNPLDFAPSILELHWSVAFNSKIDRRALQAIWKEKTLGMWENISLWRMNKVNELLFLLVHGSKHRWECLRHLLDVHEYVLKSNFKEKEWEEITDKAFYFGWERFCMLGLALAQALYDTPVPAEILETLGKNWIKKEKIFSSPSSFPYVRHFSLFELFSSKKDKLFFALKSLRFPSEEIVKHYPLPSFLSFLYIPLSASVAIFHWLRRNFASVFLRGLLKKNSGHLPGQRRAG
;
A
#
# COMPACT_ATOMS: atom_id res chain seq x y z
N MET A 1 -14.27 11.16 13.64
CA MET A 1 -14.88 10.61 12.41
C MET A 1 -16.16 9.89 12.82
N HIS A 2 -17.34 10.25 12.30
CA HIS A 2 -18.57 9.53 12.64
C HIS A 2 -18.68 8.26 11.79
N LEU A 3 -18.19 7.15 12.32
CA LEU A 3 -18.31 5.82 11.68
C LEU A 3 -19.66 5.19 11.97
N LYS A 4 -20.22 4.49 10.99
CA LYS A 4 -21.42 3.65 11.13
C LYS A 4 -21.13 2.43 12.01
N PRO A 5 -22.15 1.82 12.65
CA PRO A 5 -21.97 0.64 13.50
C PRO A 5 -21.21 -0.51 12.81
N GLU A 6 -21.47 -0.78 11.53
CA GLU A 6 -20.81 -1.84 10.76
C GLU A 6 -19.32 -1.55 10.55
N GLU A 7 -18.98 -0.29 10.26
CA GLU A 7 -17.60 0.16 10.06
C GLU A 7 -16.80 0.06 11.36
N LYS A 8 -17.40 0.48 12.48
CA LYS A 8 -16.81 0.33 13.82
C LYS A 8 -16.61 -1.14 14.19
N ALA A 9 -17.61 -1.98 13.91
CA ALA A 9 -17.52 -3.41 14.19
C ALA A 9 -16.36 -4.05 13.41
N VAL A 10 -16.19 -3.75 12.11
CA VAL A 10 -15.05 -4.26 11.32
C VAL A 10 -13.72 -3.75 11.85
N LEU A 11 -13.63 -2.48 12.22
CA LEU A 11 -12.40 -1.89 12.76
C LEU A 11 -11.97 -2.56 14.07
N LEU A 12 -12.92 -2.78 14.99
CA LEU A 12 -12.65 -3.39 16.30
C LEU A 12 -12.38 -4.90 16.17
N LEU A 13 -13.25 -5.64 15.48
CA LEU A 13 -13.13 -7.09 15.31
C LEU A 13 -11.96 -7.48 14.40
N GLY A 14 -11.48 -6.58 13.54
CA GLY A 14 -10.38 -6.84 12.62
C GLY A 14 -8.98 -6.74 13.24
N ARG A 15 -8.85 -6.45 14.54
CA ARG A 15 -7.57 -6.42 15.26
C ARG A 15 -7.02 -7.83 15.48
N ASP A 16 -5.70 -7.97 15.67
CA ASP A 16 -5.08 -9.25 15.99
C ASP A 16 -5.55 -9.82 17.34
N SER A 17 -5.77 -8.92 18.31
CA SER A 17 -6.33 -9.22 19.63
C SER A 17 -7.34 -8.18 20.06
N LEU A 18 -8.39 -8.63 20.76
CA LEU A 18 -9.39 -7.77 21.39
C LEU A 18 -8.96 -7.44 22.82
N LYS A 19 -9.07 -6.16 23.18
CA LYS A 19 -8.99 -5.71 24.58
C LYS A 19 -10.36 -5.84 25.24
N GLU A 20 -10.39 -6.10 26.55
CA GLU A 20 -11.65 -6.21 27.31
C GLU A 20 -12.54 -4.98 27.13
N GLU A 21 -11.94 -3.79 27.19
CA GLU A 21 -12.58 -2.48 27.00
C GLU A 21 -13.35 -2.35 25.68
N GLN A 22 -12.94 -3.09 24.63
CA GLN A 22 -13.58 -3.03 23.31
C GLN A 22 -14.83 -3.91 23.21
N THR A 23 -15.01 -4.85 24.14
CA THR A 23 -16.07 -5.86 24.09
C THR A 23 -17.46 -5.23 24.17
N ASP A 24 -17.64 -4.25 25.07
CA ASP A 24 -18.94 -3.61 25.26
C ASP A 24 -19.32 -2.72 24.07
N GLU A 25 -18.33 -2.04 23.47
CA GLU A 25 -18.56 -1.28 22.25
C GLU A 25 -18.93 -2.20 21.08
N ILE A 26 -18.28 -3.37 20.95
CA ILE A 26 -18.66 -4.36 19.93
C ILE A 26 -20.10 -4.84 20.15
N LYS A 27 -20.47 -5.25 21.38
CA LYS A 27 -21.84 -5.67 21.70
C LYS A 27 -22.86 -4.61 21.30
N LYS A 28 -22.61 -3.35 21.68
CA LYS A 28 -23.47 -2.21 21.36
C LYS A 28 -23.62 -2.00 19.86
N ASN A 29 -22.54 -2.12 19.08
CA ASN A 29 -22.60 -1.97 17.63
C ASN A 29 -23.39 -3.12 16.99
N LEU A 30 -23.13 -4.38 17.39
CA LEU A 30 -23.79 -5.57 16.83
C LEU A 30 -25.27 -5.68 17.21
N SER A 31 -25.67 -5.17 18.39
CA SER A 31 -27.06 -5.15 18.85
C SER A 31 -27.87 -3.97 18.32
N PHE A 32 -27.28 -3.12 17.48
CA PHE A 32 -27.97 -1.96 16.92
C PHE A 32 -29.09 -2.43 15.98
N GLY A 33 -30.32 -1.98 16.21
CA GLY A 33 -31.52 -2.51 15.51
C GLY A 33 -31.49 -2.37 13.99
N SER A 34 -30.64 -1.50 13.45
CA SER A 34 -30.41 -1.33 12.00
C SER A 34 -29.04 -1.85 11.54
N PHE A 35 -28.43 -2.80 12.23
CA PHE A 35 -27.13 -3.38 11.82
C PHE A 35 -27.29 -4.25 10.57
N HIS A 36 -26.63 -3.88 9.49
CA HIS A 36 -26.71 -4.58 8.21
C HIS A 36 -25.59 -5.61 8.07
N TRP A 37 -25.90 -6.87 8.37
CA TRP A 37 -24.95 -7.98 8.31
C TRP A 37 -24.29 -8.18 6.93
N GLU A 38 -25.01 -7.96 5.84
CA GLU A 38 -24.44 -8.04 4.48
C GLU A 38 -23.45 -6.91 4.21
N LEU A 39 -23.74 -5.69 4.69
CA LEU A 39 -22.79 -4.58 4.60
C LEU A 39 -21.53 -4.88 5.42
N PHE A 40 -21.70 -5.38 6.65
CA PHE A 40 -20.60 -5.81 7.50
C PHE A 40 -19.70 -6.85 6.82
N TYR A 41 -20.30 -7.89 6.22
CA TYR A 41 -19.56 -8.89 5.45
C TYR A 41 -18.79 -8.28 4.28
N ASN A 42 -19.43 -7.40 3.50
CA ASN A 42 -18.78 -6.72 2.38
C ASN A 42 -17.61 -5.83 2.84
N LEU A 43 -17.75 -5.14 3.98
CA LEU A 43 -16.67 -4.36 4.57
C LEU A 43 -15.50 -5.25 5.03
N CYS A 44 -15.79 -6.41 5.64
CA CYS A 44 -14.76 -7.40 5.98
C CYS A 44 -13.97 -7.83 4.74
N PHE A 45 -14.66 -8.08 3.64
CA PHE A 45 -14.08 -8.47 2.35
C PHE A 45 -13.22 -7.34 1.75
N VAL A 46 -13.79 -6.14 1.58
CA VAL A 46 -13.09 -5.00 0.97
C VAL A 46 -11.83 -4.62 1.74
N HIS A 47 -11.88 -4.66 3.07
CA HIS A 47 -10.74 -4.31 3.91
C HIS A 47 -9.75 -5.46 4.14
N GLY A 48 -10.09 -6.69 3.76
CA GLY A 48 -9.21 -7.85 3.90
C GLY A 48 -9.04 -8.36 5.33
N LEU A 49 -10.07 -8.18 6.18
CA LEU A 49 -10.00 -8.46 7.62
C LEU A 49 -10.86 -9.66 8.05
N TRP A 50 -11.49 -10.38 7.12
CA TRP A 50 -12.41 -11.48 7.43
C TRP A 50 -11.84 -12.56 8.35
N GLY A 51 -10.53 -12.85 8.26
CA GLY A 51 -9.86 -13.83 9.12
C GLY A 51 -9.85 -13.41 10.58
N PHE A 52 -9.33 -12.21 10.87
CA PHE A 52 -9.31 -11.63 12.22
C PHE A 52 -10.72 -11.38 12.75
N VAL A 53 -11.63 -10.91 11.91
CA VAL A 53 -13.03 -10.72 12.28
C VAL A 53 -13.68 -12.02 12.71
N LEU A 54 -13.51 -13.11 11.96
CA LEU A 54 -14.10 -14.40 12.32
C LEU A 54 -13.47 -14.96 13.60
N ASP A 55 -12.15 -14.84 13.76
CA ASP A 55 -11.41 -15.25 14.96
C ASP A 55 -11.97 -14.55 16.22
N ASN A 56 -12.21 -13.24 16.12
CA ASN A 56 -12.72 -12.44 17.22
C ASN A 56 -14.23 -12.56 17.45
N LEU A 57 -15.01 -12.95 16.43
CA LEU A 57 -16.45 -13.24 16.58
C LEU A 57 -16.70 -14.60 17.23
N ASN A 58 -15.95 -15.62 16.82
CA ASN A 58 -16.16 -17.00 17.20
C ASN A 58 -16.13 -17.20 18.72
N GLY A 59 -17.23 -17.72 19.27
CA GLY A 59 -17.33 -18.03 20.69
C GLY A 59 -17.46 -16.81 21.61
N ARG A 60 -17.51 -15.58 21.07
CA ARG A 60 -17.55 -14.34 21.87
C ARG A 60 -18.81 -13.51 21.65
N PHE A 61 -19.33 -13.47 20.43
CA PHE A 61 -20.50 -12.65 20.09
C PHE A 61 -21.51 -13.46 19.27
N PRO A 62 -22.83 -13.15 19.38
CA PRO A 62 -23.84 -13.74 18.50
C PRO A 62 -23.81 -13.06 17.13
N TYR A 63 -23.91 -13.86 16.06
CA TYR A 63 -24.01 -13.37 14.68
C TYR A 63 -24.72 -14.42 13.79
N PRO A 64 -25.37 -14.02 12.68
CA PRO A 64 -26.16 -14.94 11.86
C PRO A 64 -25.34 -16.09 11.26
N GLY A 65 -25.96 -17.27 11.18
CA GLY A 65 -25.34 -18.47 10.60
C GLY A 65 -24.91 -18.32 9.15
N GLU A 66 -25.61 -17.48 8.37
CA GLU A 66 -25.21 -17.15 6.99
C GLU A 66 -23.86 -16.43 6.95
N ILE A 67 -23.66 -15.44 7.80
CA ILE A 67 -22.40 -14.68 7.92
C ILE A 67 -21.27 -15.61 8.37
N LYS A 68 -21.55 -16.51 9.32
CA LYS A 68 -20.61 -17.56 9.71
C LYS A 68 -20.14 -18.38 8.53
N LYS A 69 -21.08 -18.88 7.71
CA LYS A 69 -20.76 -19.68 6.52
C LYS A 69 -19.91 -18.89 5.52
N LYS A 70 -20.30 -17.66 5.19
CA LYS A 70 -19.57 -16.80 4.24
C LYS A 70 -18.13 -16.52 4.71
N LEU A 71 -17.95 -16.06 5.95
CA LEU A 71 -16.62 -15.78 6.52
C LEU A 71 -15.77 -17.04 6.63
N SER A 72 -16.36 -18.17 7.02
CA SER A 72 -15.64 -19.44 7.14
C SER A 72 -15.08 -19.91 5.81
N LEU A 73 -15.83 -19.76 4.70
CA LEU A 73 -15.35 -20.09 3.36
C LEU A 73 -14.17 -19.20 2.94
N LEU A 74 -14.24 -17.90 3.21
CA LEU A 74 -13.11 -16.98 2.96
C LEU A 74 -11.87 -17.36 3.77
N CYS A 75 -12.03 -17.71 5.05
CA CYS A 75 -10.93 -18.11 5.92
C CYS A 75 -10.28 -19.42 5.44
N GLN A 76 -11.07 -20.42 5.08
CA GLN A 76 -10.55 -21.69 4.53
C GLN A 76 -9.80 -21.48 3.20
N SER A 77 -10.34 -20.64 2.31
CA SER A 77 -9.66 -20.28 1.06
C SER A 77 -8.34 -19.55 1.32
N THR A 78 -8.35 -18.60 2.27
CA THR A 78 -7.17 -17.81 2.66
C THR A 78 -6.08 -18.70 3.25
N ALA A 79 -6.42 -19.59 4.18
CA ALA A 79 -5.46 -20.51 4.79
C ALA A 79 -4.78 -21.39 3.73
N LYS A 80 -5.57 -22.00 2.83
CA LYS A 80 -5.05 -22.81 1.72
C LYS A 80 -4.15 -21.99 0.78
N ARG A 81 -4.54 -20.76 0.46
CA ARG A 81 -3.73 -19.87 -0.39
C ARG A 81 -2.41 -19.53 0.29
N ASN A 82 -2.44 -19.21 1.57
CA ASN A 82 -1.28 -18.88 2.37
C ASN A 82 -0.31 -20.07 2.47
N ASP A 83 -0.80 -21.30 2.64
CA ASP A 83 0.03 -22.51 2.62
C ASP A 83 0.71 -22.73 1.26
N LEU A 84 -0.01 -22.48 0.16
CA LEU A 84 0.57 -22.57 -1.19
C LEU A 84 1.66 -21.52 -1.42
N LEU A 85 1.42 -20.27 -1.01
CA LEU A 85 2.40 -19.19 -1.14
C LEU A 85 3.63 -19.43 -0.24
N PHE A 86 3.42 -19.98 0.95
CA PHE A 86 4.50 -20.36 1.86
C PHE A 86 5.46 -21.37 1.20
N GLU A 87 4.93 -22.44 0.61
CA GLU A 87 5.76 -23.45 -0.07
C GLU A 87 6.43 -22.91 -1.34
N GLU A 88 5.75 -22.07 -2.11
CA GLU A 88 6.37 -21.42 -3.28
C GLU A 88 7.48 -20.44 -2.88
N GLN A 89 7.28 -19.66 -1.81
CA GLN A 89 8.30 -18.76 -1.28
C GLN A 89 9.55 -19.54 -0.84
N LYS A 90 9.40 -20.69 -0.17
CA LYS A 90 10.53 -21.56 0.20
C LYS A 90 11.32 -22.01 -1.02
N LYS A 91 10.65 -22.46 -2.09
CA LYS A 91 11.31 -22.88 -3.34
C LYS A 91 12.09 -21.75 -3.98
N ILE A 92 11.48 -20.55 -4.05
CA ILE A 92 12.13 -19.37 -4.62
C ILE A 92 13.36 -19.00 -3.82
N LEU A 93 13.26 -18.88 -2.49
CA LEU A 93 14.39 -18.47 -1.65
C LEU A 93 15.54 -19.50 -1.71
N ASN A 94 15.24 -20.80 -1.70
CA ASN A 94 16.27 -21.83 -1.86
C ASN A 94 16.99 -21.75 -3.21
N LEU A 95 16.25 -21.51 -4.30
CA LEU A 95 16.82 -21.27 -5.62
C LEU A 95 17.77 -20.07 -5.62
N LEU A 96 17.31 -18.91 -5.10
CA LEU A 96 18.13 -17.71 -5.09
C LEU A 96 19.38 -17.85 -4.22
N ASN A 97 19.27 -18.47 -3.06
CA ASN A 97 20.41 -18.76 -2.18
C ASN A 97 21.44 -19.67 -2.86
N ARG A 98 20.99 -20.75 -3.49
CA ARG A 98 21.86 -21.68 -4.23
C ARG A 98 22.65 -20.97 -5.34
N GLU A 99 22.02 -19.99 -5.99
CA GLU A 99 22.60 -19.23 -7.11
C GLU A 99 23.33 -17.96 -6.67
N GLY A 100 23.48 -17.74 -5.36
CA GLY A 100 24.18 -16.59 -4.77
C GLY A 100 23.48 -15.25 -4.98
N ILE A 101 22.17 -15.25 -5.25
CA ILE A 101 21.38 -14.04 -5.50
C ILE A 101 20.83 -13.53 -4.16
N ALA A 102 21.25 -12.33 -3.76
CA ALA A 102 20.74 -11.69 -2.57
C ALA A 102 19.29 -11.21 -2.80
N ALA A 103 18.36 -11.71 -1.99
CA ALA A 103 16.96 -11.30 -2.03
C ALA A 103 16.45 -10.86 -0.66
N ILE A 104 15.67 -9.78 -0.64
CA ILE A 104 14.98 -9.25 0.55
C ILE A 104 13.48 -9.51 0.42
N LEU A 105 12.90 -10.19 1.40
CA LEU A 105 11.44 -10.30 1.52
C LEU A 105 10.85 -8.95 1.92
N LEU A 106 9.87 -8.47 1.17
CA LEU A 106 9.26 -7.15 1.41
C LEU A 106 8.01 -7.23 2.28
N LYS A 107 7.07 -8.12 1.92
CA LYS A 107 5.73 -8.24 2.51
C LYS A 107 5.24 -9.69 2.34
N GLY A 108 3.95 -9.92 2.56
CA GLY A 108 3.36 -11.25 2.41
C GLY A 108 3.68 -12.19 3.58
N ILE A 109 3.88 -13.47 3.29
CA ILE A 109 3.91 -14.54 4.32
C ILE A 109 4.98 -14.33 5.38
N GLY A 110 6.19 -13.95 4.98
CA GLY A 110 7.31 -13.72 5.91
C GLY A 110 7.05 -12.58 6.90
N LEU A 111 6.33 -11.53 6.47
CA LEU A 111 5.89 -10.44 7.34
C LEU A 111 4.72 -10.91 8.22
N SER A 112 3.77 -11.65 7.67
CA SER A 112 2.60 -12.15 8.41
C SER A 112 2.99 -13.05 9.58
N GLN A 113 3.94 -13.97 9.39
CA GLN A 113 4.44 -14.83 10.48
C GLN A 113 5.11 -14.02 11.59
N MET A 114 5.88 -12.99 11.22
CA MET A 114 6.54 -12.13 12.19
C MET A 114 5.55 -11.30 13.02
N LEU A 115 4.51 -10.78 12.38
CA LEU A 115 3.52 -9.92 13.06
C LEU A 115 2.51 -10.71 13.88
N TYR A 116 1.96 -11.79 13.30
CA TYR A 116 0.77 -12.47 13.82
C TYR A 116 1.07 -13.85 14.43
N GLY A 117 2.33 -14.32 14.40
CA GLY A 117 2.70 -15.62 14.96
C GLY A 117 1.86 -16.74 14.37
N GLU A 118 1.24 -17.57 15.22
CA GLU A 118 0.35 -18.68 14.81
C GLU A 118 -0.85 -18.25 13.97
N LYS A 119 -1.30 -16.98 14.10
CA LYS A 119 -2.44 -16.42 13.37
C LYS A 119 -2.11 -15.95 11.96
N TRP A 120 -0.88 -16.11 11.48
CA TRP A 120 -0.47 -15.64 10.15
C TRP A 120 -1.35 -16.12 8.99
N ARG A 121 -2.01 -17.28 9.14
CA ARG A 121 -2.95 -17.85 8.16
C ARG A 121 -4.27 -17.08 8.05
N LEU A 122 -4.62 -16.25 9.04
CA LEU A 122 -5.82 -15.41 9.01
C LEU A 122 -5.68 -14.22 8.06
N LYS A 123 -4.45 -13.75 7.84
CA LYS A 123 -4.19 -12.58 7.01
C LYS A 123 -4.29 -12.94 5.52
N SER A 124 -5.12 -12.21 4.79
CA SER A 124 -5.23 -12.38 3.33
C SER A 124 -3.92 -11.98 2.63
N THR A 125 -3.25 -12.94 1.98
CA THR A 125 -2.05 -12.68 1.15
C THR A 125 -2.28 -13.20 -0.27
N THR A 126 -1.90 -12.40 -1.26
CA THR A 126 -2.19 -12.68 -2.68
C THR A 126 -0.96 -13.08 -3.48
N ASP A 127 0.20 -12.57 -3.09
CA ASP A 127 1.44 -12.48 -3.85
C ASP A 127 2.66 -12.69 -2.93
N ILE A 128 3.78 -13.03 -3.55
CA ILE A 128 5.11 -13.04 -2.94
C ILE A 128 5.83 -11.79 -3.44
N ASP A 129 6.46 -11.04 -2.55
CA ASP A 129 7.22 -9.84 -2.90
C ASP A 129 8.68 -9.99 -2.52
N LEU A 130 9.54 -9.95 -3.53
CA LEU A 130 10.98 -10.10 -3.36
C LEU A 130 11.72 -8.95 -4.02
N LEU A 131 12.59 -8.29 -3.26
CA LEU A 131 13.52 -7.28 -3.77
C LEU A 131 14.88 -7.93 -4.05
N VAL A 132 15.35 -7.80 -5.29
CA VAL A 132 16.69 -8.23 -5.71
C VAL A 132 17.51 -7.04 -6.20
N GLY A 133 18.83 -7.21 -6.30
CA GLY A 133 19.70 -6.22 -6.90
C GLY A 133 19.29 -5.95 -8.35
N LEU A 134 19.35 -4.68 -8.80
CA LEU A 134 18.95 -4.28 -10.15
C LEU A 134 19.67 -5.10 -11.24
N GLU A 135 20.95 -5.39 -11.01
CA GLU A 135 21.79 -6.17 -11.93
C GLU A 135 21.45 -7.66 -11.95
N ASP A 136 20.85 -8.17 -10.87
CA ASP A 136 20.46 -9.58 -10.74
C ASP A 136 19.07 -9.87 -11.33
N VAL A 137 18.27 -8.84 -11.65
CA VAL A 137 16.90 -9.03 -12.16
C VAL A 137 16.85 -9.95 -13.40
N PRO A 138 17.67 -9.75 -14.45
CA PRO A 138 17.60 -10.62 -15.63
C PRO A 138 17.94 -12.09 -15.31
N LYS A 139 18.97 -12.31 -14.48
CA LYS A 139 19.37 -13.66 -14.03
C LYS A 139 18.24 -14.31 -13.22
N THR A 140 17.64 -13.54 -12.32
CA THR A 140 16.54 -13.99 -11.46
C THR A 140 15.32 -14.42 -12.28
N ILE A 141 14.87 -13.59 -13.23
CA ILE A 141 13.75 -13.92 -14.12
C ILE A 141 14.03 -15.21 -14.88
N PHE A 142 15.23 -15.34 -15.47
CA PHE A 142 15.62 -16.53 -16.23
C PHE A 142 15.57 -17.81 -15.37
N LEU A 143 16.11 -17.77 -14.16
CA LEU A 143 16.11 -18.91 -13.24
C LEU A 143 14.70 -19.30 -12.80
N LEU A 144 13.87 -18.32 -12.44
CA LEU A 144 12.47 -18.54 -12.06
C LEU A 144 11.66 -19.18 -13.19
N GLN A 145 11.88 -18.74 -14.44
CA GLN A 145 11.28 -19.33 -15.63
C GLN A 145 11.75 -20.78 -15.84
N LYS A 146 13.06 -20.97 -15.87
CA LYS A 146 13.68 -22.25 -16.22
C LYS A 146 13.44 -23.34 -15.19
N GLU A 147 13.52 -23.02 -13.90
CA GLU A 147 13.49 -24.04 -12.84
C GLU A 147 12.17 -24.15 -12.11
N LEU A 148 11.42 -23.04 -11.97
CA LEU A 148 10.18 -23.02 -11.20
C LEU A 148 8.93 -22.81 -12.06
N GLY A 149 9.08 -22.57 -13.37
CA GLY A 149 7.98 -22.44 -14.32
C GLY A 149 7.18 -21.15 -14.18
N TYR A 150 7.79 -20.09 -13.64
CA TYR A 150 7.17 -18.75 -13.63
C TYR A 150 7.23 -18.14 -15.03
N GLY A 151 6.15 -17.50 -15.48
CA GLY A 151 6.10 -16.81 -16.77
C GLY A 151 5.45 -15.42 -16.67
N GLU A 152 5.64 -14.59 -17.70
CA GLU A 152 4.94 -13.30 -17.79
C GLU A 152 3.49 -13.51 -18.23
N SER A 153 2.53 -12.82 -17.61
CA SER A 153 1.11 -13.00 -17.95
C SER A 153 0.72 -12.45 -19.33
N THR A 154 1.50 -11.54 -19.92
CA THR A 154 1.01 -10.71 -21.03
C THR A 154 1.40 -11.23 -22.42
N GLY A 155 2.31 -12.21 -22.52
CA GLY A 155 2.81 -12.74 -23.81
C GLY A 155 3.46 -11.70 -24.73
N ARG A 156 3.62 -10.45 -24.26
CA ARG A 156 4.21 -9.33 -25.01
C ARG A 156 5.71 -9.31 -24.75
N LYS A 157 6.49 -8.99 -25.79
CA LYS A 157 7.95 -8.79 -25.64
C LYS A 157 8.20 -7.51 -24.82
N ILE A 158 8.42 -7.65 -23.52
CA ILE A 158 8.71 -6.53 -22.64
C ILE A 158 10.15 -6.03 -22.91
N ASN A 159 10.30 -4.72 -23.14
CA ASN A 159 11.62 -4.11 -23.16
C ASN A 159 12.13 -3.97 -21.72
N LEU A 160 12.89 -4.96 -21.26
CA LEU A 160 13.36 -5.04 -19.88
C LEU A 160 14.14 -3.80 -19.45
N LYS A 161 15.00 -3.23 -20.31
CA LYS A 161 15.75 -1.99 -20.00
C LYS A 161 14.81 -0.81 -19.69
N THR A 162 13.72 -0.69 -20.44
CA THR A 162 12.73 0.35 -20.21
C THR A 162 11.96 0.11 -18.92
N LEU A 163 11.58 -1.14 -18.65
CA LEU A 163 10.87 -1.51 -17.43
C LEU A 163 11.72 -1.22 -16.18
N LEU A 164 12.97 -1.69 -16.16
CA LEU A 164 13.92 -1.49 -15.07
C LEU A 164 14.14 -0.01 -14.70
N TYR A 165 14.07 0.88 -15.68
CA TYR A 165 14.24 2.32 -15.45
C TYR A 165 12.99 2.96 -14.82
N TRP A 166 11.82 2.64 -15.35
CA TRP A 166 10.60 3.39 -15.06
C TRP A 166 9.72 2.77 -13.98
N ASP A 167 9.82 1.47 -13.78
CA ASP A 167 9.03 0.75 -12.80
C ASP A 167 9.85 0.30 -11.59
N LYS A 168 9.14 -0.31 -10.64
CA LYS A 168 9.71 -0.89 -9.43
C LYS A 168 9.85 -2.40 -9.50
N ASP A 169 9.03 -3.08 -10.30
CA ASP A 169 8.93 -4.53 -10.32
C ASP A 169 8.29 -5.08 -11.59
N ILE A 170 8.24 -6.42 -11.66
CA ILE A 170 7.49 -7.19 -12.63
C ILE A 170 6.72 -8.32 -11.92
N SER A 171 5.46 -8.54 -12.31
CA SER A 171 4.67 -9.68 -11.83
C SER A 171 4.90 -10.90 -12.70
N LEU A 172 5.34 -11.99 -12.07
CA LEU A 172 5.54 -13.31 -12.67
C LEU A 172 4.49 -14.28 -12.13
N TYR A 173 4.01 -15.17 -13.00
CA TYR A 173 2.87 -16.03 -12.74
C TYR A 173 3.25 -17.48 -12.96
N LYS A 174 2.89 -18.34 -12.02
CA LYS A 174 3.02 -19.78 -12.15
C LYS A 174 1.64 -20.42 -12.06
N LYS A 175 1.22 -21.04 -13.15
CA LYS A 175 -0.03 -21.80 -13.27
C LYS A 175 0.27 -23.30 -13.17
N LYS A 176 -0.55 -24.06 -12.46
CA LYS A 176 -0.46 -25.53 -12.46
C LYS A 176 -0.89 -26.14 -13.79
N ASN A 177 -1.87 -25.51 -14.44
CA ASN A 177 -2.38 -25.90 -15.76
C ASN A 177 -3.07 -24.68 -16.41
N PRO A 178 -3.49 -24.76 -17.69
CA PRO A 178 -4.13 -23.63 -18.38
C PRO A 178 -5.43 -23.11 -17.73
N LEU A 179 -6.14 -23.97 -16.99
CA LEU A 179 -7.40 -23.66 -16.29
C LEU A 179 -7.19 -23.21 -14.83
N ASP A 180 -5.94 -22.95 -14.43
CA ASP A 180 -5.64 -22.43 -13.10
C ASP A 180 -6.00 -20.94 -13.00
N PHE A 181 -7.15 -20.67 -12.37
CA PHE A 181 -7.66 -19.32 -12.10
C PHE A 181 -7.07 -18.67 -10.83
N ALA A 182 -6.21 -19.38 -10.10
CA ALA A 182 -5.57 -18.87 -8.88
C ALA A 182 -4.04 -19.10 -8.92
N PRO A 183 -3.33 -18.58 -9.94
CA PRO A 183 -1.90 -18.79 -10.10
C PRO A 183 -1.11 -18.31 -8.89
N SER A 184 0.08 -18.87 -8.67
CA SER A 184 1.04 -18.26 -7.76
C SER A 184 1.61 -17.01 -8.41
N ILE A 185 1.61 -15.90 -7.68
CA ILE A 185 2.03 -14.59 -8.18
C ILE A 185 3.28 -14.17 -7.39
N LEU A 186 4.34 -13.86 -8.11
CA LEU A 186 5.57 -13.29 -7.59
C LEU A 186 5.76 -11.88 -8.17
N GLU A 187 5.71 -10.86 -7.33
CA GLU A 187 6.20 -9.52 -7.66
C GLU A 187 7.71 -9.50 -7.42
N LEU A 188 8.50 -9.48 -8.50
CA LEU A 188 9.95 -9.36 -8.45
C LEU A 188 10.35 -7.88 -8.55
N HIS A 189 10.75 -7.32 -7.43
CA HIS A 189 11.10 -5.91 -7.26
C HIS A 189 12.61 -5.68 -7.45
N TRP A 190 12.94 -4.53 -8.02
CA TRP A 190 14.28 -3.89 -7.99
C TRP A 190 14.21 -2.47 -7.39
N SER A 191 13.01 -2.01 -7.07
CA SER A 191 12.74 -0.78 -6.34
C SER A 191 11.65 -1.02 -5.31
N VAL A 192 11.59 -0.19 -4.28
CA VAL A 192 10.71 -0.43 -3.13
C VAL A 192 9.30 0.14 -3.30
N ALA A 193 9.15 1.31 -3.91
CA ALA A 193 7.87 2.01 -3.93
C ALA A 193 7.49 2.49 -5.33
N PHE A 194 8.41 3.16 -6.01
CA PHE A 194 8.14 3.92 -7.22
C PHE A 194 9.00 3.47 -8.40
N ASN A 195 10.32 3.70 -8.34
CA ASN A 195 11.32 3.27 -9.31
C ASN A 195 12.73 3.58 -8.77
N SER A 196 13.74 3.01 -9.43
CA SER A 196 15.15 3.11 -9.01
C SER A 196 15.71 4.54 -8.93
N LYS A 197 15.06 5.53 -9.56
CA LYS A 197 15.46 6.94 -9.49
C LYS A 197 14.92 7.65 -8.26
N ILE A 198 13.61 7.53 -8.01
CA ILE A 198 12.93 8.14 -6.87
C ILE A 198 13.40 7.44 -5.58
N ASP A 199 13.48 6.12 -5.59
CA ASP A 199 13.82 5.33 -4.40
C ASP A 199 15.33 5.20 -4.18
N ARG A 200 16.18 5.87 -4.98
CA ARG A 200 17.64 5.66 -4.97
C ARG A 200 18.25 5.69 -3.57
N ARG A 201 17.87 6.69 -2.77
CA ARG A 201 18.40 6.86 -1.40
C ARG A 201 17.93 5.75 -0.46
N ALA A 202 16.64 5.40 -0.55
CA ALA A 202 16.07 4.30 0.22
C ALA A 202 16.73 2.96 -0.14
N LEU A 203 16.89 2.67 -1.44
CA LEU A 203 17.57 1.46 -1.91
C LEU A 203 19.01 1.37 -1.41
N GLN A 204 19.77 2.47 -1.49
CA GLN A 204 21.15 2.50 -0.97
C GLN A 204 21.21 2.21 0.53
N ALA A 205 20.32 2.82 1.32
CA ALA A 205 20.25 2.56 2.76
C ALA A 205 19.84 1.11 3.06
N ILE A 206 18.77 0.62 2.42
CA ILE A 206 18.27 -0.74 2.58
C ILE A 206 19.34 -1.79 2.26
N TRP A 207 20.01 -1.67 1.11
CA TRP A 207 21.03 -2.64 0.72
C TRP A 207 22.28 -2.58 1.58
N LYS A 208 22.64 -1.40 2.09
CA LYS A 208 23.77 -1.21 3.01
C LYS A 208 23.49 -1.78 4.39
N GLU A 209 22.28 -1.58 4.90
CA GLU A 209 21.90 -1.87 6.28
C GLU A 209 21.11 -3.16 6.44
N LYS A 210 20.92 -3.92 5.35
CA LYS A 210 20.25 -5.22 5.40
C LYS A 210 20.93 -6.14 6.40
N THR A 211 20.11 -6.92 7.08
CA THR A 211 20.57 -7.91 8.06
C THR A 211 20.28 -9.30 7.55
N LEU A 212 21.18 -10.25 7.82
CA LEU A 212 20.91 -11.65 7.55
C LEU A 212 20.00 -12.19 8.65
N GLY A 213 18.90 -12.81 8.25
CA GLY A 213 17.99 -13.51 9.14
C GLY A 213 17.74 -14.93 8.67
N MET A 214 16.90 -15.64 9.41
CA MET A 214 16.39 -16.95 9.02
C MET A 214 14.87 -16.93 8.98
N TRP A 215 14.31 -17.74 8.09
CA TRP A 215 12.88 -18.00 8.00
C TRP A 215 12.70 -19.44 7.55
N GLU A 216 12.05 -20.26 8.38
CA GLU A 216 11.86 -21.70 8.07
C GLU A 216 13.18 -22.42 7.77
N ASN A 217 14.23 -22.10 8.51
CA ASN A 217 15.63 -22.56 8.31
C ASN A 217 16.28 -22.13 7.00
N ILE A 218 15.66 -21.23 6.23
CA ILE A 218 16.21 -20.63 5.02
C ILE A 218 16.84 -19.28 5.39
N SER A 219 18.11 -19.11 5.07
CA SER A 219 18.80 -17.81 5.23
C SER A 219 18.21 -16.79 4.26
N LEU A 220 17.96 -15.57 4.69
CA LEU A 220 17.50 -14.50 3.80
C LEU A 220 17.87 -13.12 4.32
N TRP A 221 17.93 -12.16 3.41
CA TRP A 221 18.17 -10.77 3.77
C TRP A 221 16.88 -10.09 4.18
N ARG A 222 16.94 -9.27 5.24
CA ARG A 222 15.82 -8.44 5.68
C ARG A 222 16.23 -6.99 5.72
N MET A 223 15.24 -6.11 5.55
CA MET A 223 15.41 -4.72 5.95
C MET A 223 15.63 -4.67 7.47
N ASN A 224 16.40 -3.70 7.94
CA ASN A 224 16.33 -3.36 9.37
C ASN A 224 14.95 -2.78 9.69
N LYS A 225 14.60 -2.79 10.97
CA LYS A 225 13.24 -2.44 11.41
C LYS A 225 12.80 -1.01 11.06
N VAL A 226 13.75 -0.06 11.03
CA VAL A 226 13.48 1.33 10.65
C VAL A 226 13.10 1.41 9.18
N ASN A 227 13.90 0.81 8.29
CA ASN A 227 13.65 0.83 6.86
C ASN A 227 12.40 0.03 6.48
N GLU A 228 12.12 -1.07 7.18
CA GLU A 228 10.91 -1.88 6.95
C GLU A 228 9.64 -1.12 7.34
N LEU A 229 9.62 -0.40 8.48
CA LEU A 229 8.48 0.47 8.81
C LEU A 229 8.27 1.55 7.75
N LEU A 230 9.34 2.24 7.32
CA LEU A 230 9.26 3.26 6.27
C LEU A 230 8.72 2.68 4.96
N PHE A 231 9.15 1.48 4.59
CA PHE A 231 8.62 0.76 3.44
C PHE A 231 7.11 0.49 3.58
N LEU A 232 6.64 -0.03 4.72
CA LEU A 232 5.22 -0.32 4.96
C LEU A 232 4.35 0.94 4.88
N LEU A 233 4.83 2.05 5.45
CA LEU A 233 4.13 3.34 5.43
C LEU A 233 3.99 3.91 4.02
N VAL A 234 5.04 3.82 3.22
CA VAL A 234 5.02 4.29 1.82
C VAL A 234 4.19 3.37 0.95
N HIS A 235 4.29 2.05 1.15
CA HIS A 235 3.46 1.06 0.47
C HIS A 235 1.97 1.35 0.73
N GLY A 236 1.53 1.40 1.99
CA GLY A 236 0.14 1.66 2.34
C GLY A 236 -0.38 2.99 1.79
N SER A 237 0.45 4.04 1.87
CA SER A 237 0.12 5.35 1.27
C SER A 237 -0.03 5.30 -0.25
N LYS A 238 0.79 4.51 -0.95
CA LYS A 238 0.66 4.25 -2.40
C LYS A 238 -0.67 3.58 -2.77
N HIS A 239 -1.22 2.82 -1.84
CA HIS A 239 -2.53 2.18 -1.93
C HIS A 239 -3.64 3.00 -1.24
N ARG A 240 -3.37 4.27 -0.91
CA ARG A 240 -4.32 5.22 -0.29
C ARG A 240 -4.97 4.71 1.01
N TRP A 241 -4.36 3.72 1.66
CA TRP A 241 -4.95 3.06 2.83
C TRP A 241 -6.37 2.52 2.58
N GLU A 242 -6.68 2.12 1.34
CA GLU A 242 -8.01 1.61 0.93
C GLU A 242 -8.41 0.33 1.69
N CYS A 243 -7.41 -0.46 2.12
CA CYS A 243 -7.62 -1.69 2.87
C CYS A 243 -7.04 -1.55 4.27
N LEU A 244 -7.88 -1.71 5.30
CA LEU A 244 -7.44 -1.60 6.70
C LEU A 244 -6.40 -2.66 7.08
N ARG A 245 -6.35 -3.81 6.40
CA ARG A 245 -5.30 -4.83 6.62
C ARG A 245 -3.87 -4.29 6.54
N HIS A 246 -3.60 -3.32 5.66
CA HIS A 246 -2.26 -2.73 5.54
C HIS A 246 -1.95 -1.81 6.72
N LEU A 247 -2.98 -1.17 7.29
CA LEU A 247 -2.83 -0.32 8.46
C LEU A 247 -2.71 -1.16 9.74
N LEU A 248 -3.40 -2.30 9.81
CA LEU A 248 -3.20 -3.31 10.85
C LEU A 248 -1.74 -3.81 10.84
N ASP A 249 -1.17 -4.09 9.66
CA ASP A 249 0.25 -4.48 9.56
C ASP A 249 1.16 -3.40 10.17
N VAL A 250 0.92 -2.12 9.88
CA VAL A 250 1.70 -1.02 10.46
C VAL A 250 1.53 -0.96 11.98
N HIS A 251 0.29 -1.10 12.47
CA HIS A 251 -0.01 -1.11 13.90
C HIS A 251 0.77 -2.22 14.62
N GLU A 252 0.61 -3.47 14.17
CA GLU A 252 1.31 -4.62 14.76
C GLU A 252 2.82 -4.48 14.61
N TYR A 253 3.31 -3.97 13.49
CA TYR A 253 4.75 -3.75 13.29
C TYR A 253 5.33 -2.79 14.32
N VAL A 254 4.64 -1.68 14.59
CA VAL A 254 5.07 -0.70 15.62
C VAL A 254 5.05 -1.33 17.01
N LEU A 255 3.99 -2.08 17.35
CA LEU A 255 3.89 -2.76 18.65
C LEU A 255 5.01 -3.79 18.86
N LYS A 256 5.25 -4.66 17.88
CA LYS A 256 6.28 -5.71 17.98
C LYS A 256 7.70 -5.16 17.93
N SER A 257 7.93 -4.09 17.16
CA SER A 257 9.25 -3.48 17.04
C SER A 257 9.69 -2.72 18.29
N ASN A 258 8.73 -2.26 19.10
CA ASN A 258 8.94 -1.50 20.33
C ASN A 258 10.01 -0.42 20.16
N PHE A 259 9.77 0.50 19.22
CA PHE A 259 10.72 1.53 18.85
C PHE A 259 11.06 2.45 20.02
N LYS A 260 12.37 2.59 20.26
CA LYS A 260 12.93 3.53 21.25
C LYS A 260 12.97 4.94 20.67
N GLU A 261 13.12 5.94 21.54
CA GLU A 261 13.21 7.36 21.17
C GLU A 261 14.21 7.63 20.03
N LYS A 262 15.46 7.16 20.18
CA LYS A 262 16.50 7.28 19.14
C LYS A 262 16.11 6.64 17.80
N GLU A 263 15.31 5.59 17.82
CA GLU A 263 14.87 4.91 16.59
C GLU A 263 13.73 5.67 15.91
N TRP A 264 12.88 6.35 16.68
CA TRP A 264 11.89 7.30 16.15
C TRP A 264 12.54 8.53 15.53
N GLU A 265 13.63 9.04 16.12
CA GLU A 265 14.47 10.07 15.52
C GLU A 265 15.03 9.59 14.18
N GLU A 266 15.62 8.39 14.15
CA GLU A 266 16.15 7.78 12.92
C GLU A 266 15.09 7.58 11.84
N ILE A 267 13.89 7.11 12.21
CA ILE A 267 12.73 7.00 11.30
C ILE A 267 12.42 8.35 10.66
N THR A 268 12.40 9.42 11.47
CA THR A 268 12.09 10.77 11.00
C THR A 268 13.15 11.29 10.05
N ASP A 269 14.42 11.20 10.44
CA ASP A 269 15.56 11.64 9.62
C ASP A 269 15.60 10.92 8.28
N LYS A 270 15.41 9.60 8.29
CA LYS A 270 15.36 8.79 7.06
C LYS A 270 14.15 9.12 6.20
N ALA A 271 12.98 9.36 6.80
CA ALA A 271 11.80 9.76 6.05
C ALA A 271 12.07 11.06 5.26
N PHE A 272 12.70 12.06 5.87
CA PHE A 272 13.11 13.28 5.16
C PHE A 272 14.21 13.02 4.13
N TYR A 273 15.22 12.23 4.47
CA TYR A 273 16.32 11.91 3.57
C TYR A 273 15.83 11.20 2.30
N PHE A 274 14.87 10.28 2.44
CA PHE A 274 14.23 9.57 1.33
C PHE A 274 13.18 10.41 0.58
N GLY A 275 12.71 11.52 1.15
CA GLY A 275 11.60 12.32 0.60
C GLY A 275 10.23 11.66 0.80
N TRP A 276 10.10 10.87 1.86
CA TRP A 276 8.94 10.06 2.22
C TRP A 276 8.18 10.59 3.44
N GLU A 277 8.56 11.75 3.99
CA GLU A 277 8.03 12.29 5.24
C GLU A 277 6.50 12.41 5.27
N ARG A 278 5.87 12.82 4.16
CA ARG A 278 4.40 12.96 4.10
C ARG A 278 3.69 11.63 3.95
N PHE A 279 4.31 10.66 3.27
CA PHE A 279 3.79 9.29 3.20
C PHE A 279 3.82 8.65 4.60
N CYS A 280 4.92 8.84 5.32
CA CYS A 280 5.10 8.33 6.67
C CYS A 280 4.14 9.00 7.66
N MET A 281 4.04 10.33 7.62
CA MET A 281 3.09 11.07 8.45
C MET A 281 1.65 10.59 8.24
N LEU A 282 1.22 10.46 6.98
CA LEU A 282 -0.14 10.02 6.65
C LEU A 282 -0.44 8.63 7.25
N GLY A 283 0.46 7.67 7.05
CA GLY A 283 0.28 6.32 7.56
C GLY A 283 0.25 6.25 9.09
N LEU A 284 1.21 6.92 9.75
CA LEU A 284 1.28 6.95 11.21
C LEU A 284 0.07 7.66 11.84
N ALA A 285 -0.39 8.76 11.25
CA ALA A 285 -1.58 9.48 11.72
C ALA A 285 -2.85 8.63 11.59
N LEU A 286 -3.00 7.89 10.48
CA LEU A 286 -4.13 6.96 10.32
C LEU A 286 -4.04 5.78 11.30
N ALA A 287 -2.85 5.22 11.50
CA ALA A 287 -2.63 4.11 12.40
C ALA A 287 -2.90 4.51 13.86
N GLN A 288 -2.52 5.73 14.24
CA GLN A 288 -2.87 6.29 15.54
C GLN A 288 -4.39 6.52 15.67
N ALA A 289 -5.03 7.13 14.67
CA ALA A 289 -6.45 7.49 14.74
C ALA A 289 -7.41 6.30 14.69
N LEU A 290 -7.04 5.20 14.04
CA LEU A 290 -7.93 4.04 13.83
C LEU A 290 -7.57 2.84 14.72
N TYR A 291 -6.28 2.66 15.03
CA TYR A 291 -5.79 1.51 15.80
C TYR A 291 -5.16 1.90 17.14
N ASP A 292 -5.12 3.18 17.48
CA ASP A 292 -4.46 3.68 18.71
C ASP A 292 -2.97 3.28 18.75
N THR A 293 -2.34 3.29 17.58
CA THR A 293 -0.91 2.98 17.44
C THR A 293 -0.09 3.95 18.28
N PRO A 294 0.84 3.46 19.13
CA PRO A 294 1.64 4.31 20.01
C PRO A 294 2.73 5.04 19.23
N VAL A 295 2.34 6.13 18.59
CA VAL A 295 3.24 7.04 17.88
C VAL A 295 3.45 8.28 18.76
N PRO A 296 4.70 8.67 19.09
CA PRO A 296 4.95 9.91 19.83
C PRO A 296 4.43 11.12 19.06
N ALA A 297 3.81 12.07 19.75
CA ALA A 297 3.13 13.21 19.12
C ALA A 297 4.11 14.09 18.33
N GLU A 298 5.33 14.23 18.84
CA GLU A 298 6.43 14.99 18.28
C GLU A 298 6.83 14.47 16.88
N ILE A 299 6.70 13.17 16.65
CA ILE A 299 7.01 12.54 15.36
C ILE A 299 6.00 12.97 14.29
N LEU A 300 4.70 12.95 14.60
CA LEU A 300 3.66 13.40 13.68
C LEU A 300 3.77 14.90 13.40
N GLU A 301 4.10 15.71 14.42
CA GLU A 301 4.35 17.13 14.25
C GLU A 301 5.53 17.38 13.31
N THR A 302 6.66 16.72 13.57
CA THR A 302 7.91 16.90 12.83
C THR A 302 7.74 16.51 11.36
N LEU A 303 7.20 15.30 11.08
CA LEU A 303 6.94 14.87 9.70
C LEU A 303 5.89 15.75 8.99
N GLY A 304 4.98 16.35 9.75
CA GLY A 304 3.91 17.22 9.25
C GLY A 304 4.27 18.70 9.10
N LYS A 305 5.44 19.15 9.58
CA LYS A 305 5.80 20.57 9.76
C LYS A 305 5.66 21.42 8.49
N ASN A 306 5.96 20.84 7.33
CA ASN A 306 5.94 21.53 6.03
C ASN A 306 4.77 21.10 5.12
N TRP A 307 3.72 20.51 5.69
CA TRP A 307 2.57 20.04 4.92
C TRP A 307 1.32 20.91 5.18
N ILE A 308 1.15 21.91 4.31
CA ILE A 308 0.12 22.97 4.42
C ILE A 308 -1.32 22.45 4.13
N LYS A 309 -1.49 21.25 3.56
CA LYS A 309 -2.79 20.71 3.10
C LYS A 309 -3.19 19.43 3.84
N LYS A 310 -3.11 19.39 5.17
CA LYS A 310 -3.47 18.19 5.95
C LYS A 310 -4.92 17.75 5.70
N GLU A 311 -5.88 18.66 5.76
CA GLU A 311 -7.33 18.36 5.83
C GLU A 311 -7.95 17.74 4.57
N LYS A 312 -7.44 18.03 3.37
CA LYS A 312 -8.08 17.63 2.09
C LYS A 312 -7.72 16.22 1.59
N ILE A 313 -6.69 15.58 2.15
CA ILE A 313 -6.30 14.22 1.74
C ILE A 313 -7.17 13.17 2.46
N PHE A 314 -7.61 13.46 3.69
CA PHE A 314 -8.41 12.55 4.52
C PHE A 314 -9.91 12.53 4.18
N SER A 315 -10.39 13.41 3.31
CA SER A 315 -11.83 13.74 3.17
C SER A 315 -12.48 13.30 1.85
N SER A 316 -11.90 12.38 1.07
CA SER A 316 -12.57 11.91 -0.17
C SER A 316 -12.36 10.43 -0.44
N PRO A 317 -13.36 9.58 -0.14
CA PRO A 317 -13.51 8.29 -0.80
C PRO A 317 -14.02 8.57 -2.22
N SER A 318 -13.14 8.54 -3.21
CA SER A 318 -13.56 8.62 -4.61
C SER A 318 -13.12 7.36 -5.34
N SER A 319 -14.10 6.68 -5.94
CA SER A 319 -14.05 5.40 -6.63
C SER A 319 -13.31 5.40 -7.99
N PHE A 320 -12.42 6.37 -8.23
CA PHE A 320 -11.70 6.50 -9.52
C PHE A 320 -10.17 6.38 -9.37
N PRO A 321 -9.48 5.68 -10.29
CA PRO A 321 -8.04 5.39 -10.24
C PRO A 321 -7.13 6.61 -10.37
N TYR A 322 -7.55 7.67 -11.08
CA TYR A 322 -6.66 8.81 -11.34
C TYR A 322 -6.45 9.70 -10.12
N VAL A 323 -7.40 9.68 -9.20
CA VAL A 323 -7.22 10.30 -7.88
C VAL A 323 -6.08 9.62 -7.11
N ARG A 324 -5.73 8.36 -7.43
CA ARG A 324 -4.55 7.67 -6.87
C ARG A 324 -3.26 8.41 -7.24
N HIS A 325 -3.01 8.67 -8.52
CA HIS A 325 -1.81 9.38 -8.95
C HIS A 325 -1.78 10.82 -8.41
N PHE A 326 -2.93 11.49 -8.36
CA PHE A 326 -2.99 12.86 -7.85
C PHE A 326 -2.78 12.96 -6.33
N SER A 327 -3.36 12.04 -5.56
CA SER A 327 -3.13 11.98 -4.10
C SER A 327 -1.66 11.69 -3.79
N LEU A 328 -1.02 10.78 -4.53
CA LEU A 328 0.41 10.51 -4.38
C LEU A 328 1.29 11.70 -4.76
N PHE A 329 0.89 12.46 -5.79
CA PHE A 329 1.61 13.66 -6.21
C PHE A 329 1.71 14.72 -5.09
N GLU A 330 0.66 14.86 -4.26
CA GLU A 330 0.68 15.81 -3.13
C GLU A 330 1.55 15.31 -1.96
N LEU A 331 1.77 14.00 -1.84
CA LEU A 331 2.63 13.39 -0.83
C LEU A 331 4.13 13.55 -1.13
N PHE A 332 4.52 13.72 -2.40
CA PHE A 332 5.89 14.14 -2.69
C PHE A 332 6.14 15.58 -2.21
N SER A 333 7.24 15.83 -1.51
CA SER A 333 7.65 17.19 -1.14
C SER A 333 8.56 17.82 -2.18
N SER A 334 9.50 17.03 -2.72
CA SER A 334 10.46 17.41 -3.75
C SER A 334 9.80 17.68 -5.11
N LYS A 335 10.07 18.86 -5.69
CA LYS A 335 9.63 19.22 -7.05
C LYS A 335 10.19 18.26 -8.11
N LYS A 336 11.42 17.77 -7.88
CA LYS A 336 12.09 16.82 -8.77
C LYS A 336 11.36 15.47 -8.78
N ASP A 337 11.03 14.93 -7.60
CA ASP A 337 10.37 13.63 -7.50
C ASP A 337 8.93 13.70 -7.99
N LYS A 338 8.24 14.83 -7.76
CA LYS A 338 6.97 15.15 -8.41
C LYS A 338 7.05 15.08 -9.94
N LEU A 339 8.08 15.68 -10.53
CA LEU A 339 8.29 15.64 -11.98
C LEU A 339 8.55 14.21 -12.47
N PHE A 340 9.45 13.46 -11.82
CA PHE A 340 9.71 12.07 -12.20
C PHE A 340 8.48 11.18 -12.05
N PHE A 341 7.71 11.34 -10.97
CA PHE A 341 6.47 10.61 -10.76
C PHE A 341 5.42 10.96 -11.83
N ALA A 342 5.29 12.24 -12.19
CA ALA A 342 4.42 12.67 -13.28
C ALA A 342 4.84 12.05 -14.62
N LEU A 343 6.13 12.12 -14.97
CA LEU A 343 6.66 11.51 -16.20
C LEU A 343 6.43 9.99 -16.24
N LYS A 344 6.64 9.29 -15.12
CA LYS A 344 6.30 7.86 -14.98
C LYS A 344 4.82 7.63 -15.28
N SER A 345 3.94 8.39 -14.60
CA SER A 345 2.48 8.24 -14.69
C SER A 345 1.95 8.51 -16.10
N LEU A 346 2.60 9.39 -16.85
CA LEU A 346 2.27 9.66 -18.25
C LEU A 346 2.76 8.55 -19.18
N ARG A 347 3.96 8.02 -18.93
CA ARG A 347 4.59 7.01 -19.79
C ARG A 347 3.96 5.62 -19.63
N PHE A 348 3.55 5.28 -18.41
CA PHE A 348 2.87 4.02 -18.10
C PHE A 348 1.45 4.35 -17.65
N PRO A 349 0.49 4.46 -18.60
CA PRO A 349 -0.90 4.66 -18.24
C PRO A 349 -1.33 3.58 -17.25
N SER A 350 -2.10 3.94 -16.23
CA SER A 350 -2.65 2.92 -15.33
C SER A 350 -3.45 1.90 -16.14
N GLU A 351 -3.44 0.63 -15.74
CA GLU A 351 -4.21 -0.44 -16.39
C GLU A 351 -5.68 -0.05 -16.60
N GLU A 352 -6.22 0.79 -15.73
CA GLU A 352 -7.58 1.29 -15.83
C GLU A 352 -7.81 2.31 -16.98
N ILE A 353 -6.79 3.09 -17.40
CA ILE A 353 -6.86 3.90 -18.66
C ILE A 353 -6.99 2.92 -19.80
N VAL A 354 -6.09 1.93 -19.82
CA VAL A 354 -5.99 0.97 -20.92
C VAL A 354 -7.29 0.16 -21.02
N LYS A 355 -7.92 -0.14 -19.88
CA LYS A 355 -9.21 -0.83 -19.82
C LYS A 355 -10.40 0.04 -20.26
N HIS A 356 -10.45 1.32 -19.86
CA HIS A 356 -11.54 2.23 -20.21
C HIS A 356 -11.43 2.80 -21.63
N TYR A 357 -10.20 3.03 -22.09
CA TYR A 357 -9.87 3.62 -23.39
C TYR A 357 -8.92 2.70 -24.16
N PRO A 358 -9.39 1.50 -24.58
CA PRO A 358 -8.54 0.55 -25.28
C PRO A 358 -8.13 1.12 -26.64
N LEU A 359 -6.84 1.35 -26.80
CA LEU A 359 -6.22 1.73 -28.08
C LEU A 359 -5.55 0.51 -28.74
N PRO A 360 -5.62 0.39 -30.09
CA PRO A 360 -4.78 -0.53 -30.84
C PRO A 360 -3.29 -0.34 -30.50
N SER A 361 -2.50 -1.41 -30.59
CA SER A 361 -1.08 -1.39 -30.18
C SER A 361 -0.25 -0.31 -30.88
N PHE A 362 -0.51 -0.03 -32.15
CA PHE A 362 0.16 1.01 -32.93
C PHE A 362 -0.20 2.45 -32.49
N LEU A 363 -1.32 2.63 -31.77
CA LEU A 363 -1.73 3.89 -31.15
C LEU A 363 -1.35 3.99 -29.67
N SER A 364 -0.60 3.03 -29.12
CA SER A 364 -0.23 3.01 -27.70
C SER A 364 0.53 4.27 -27.25
N PHE A 365 1.22 4.97 -28.16
CA PHE A 365 1.86 6.26 -27.85
C PHE A 365 0.86 7.35 -27.44
N LEU A 366 -0.41 7.28 -27.89
CA LEU A 366 -1.47 8.22 -27.52
C LEU A 366 -1.94 8.07 -26.07
N TYR A 367 -1.57 6.98 -25.38
CA TYR A 367 -1.82 6.88 -23.94
C TYR A 367 -1.09 7.96 -23.14
N ILE A 368 0.02 8.49 -23.64
CA ILE A 368 0.76 9.57 -22.98
C ILE A 368 -0.06 10.87 -22.93
N PRO A 369 -0.48 11.46 -24.08
CA PRO A 369 -1.33 12.65 -24.07
C PRO A 369 -2.72 12.39 -23.47
N LEU A 370 -3.27 11.17 -23.61
CA LEU A 370 -4.53 10.81 -22.97
C LEU A 370 -4.42 10.84 -21.43
N SER A 371 -3.38 10.21 -20.87
CA SER A 371 -3.12 10.23 -19.42
C SER A 371 -2.91 11.65 -18.90
N ALA A 372 -2.21 12.50 -19.66
CA ALA A 372 -2.02 13.91 -19.33
C ALA A 372 -3.35 14.67 -19.29
N SER A 373 -4.18 14.51 -20.33
CA SER A 373 -5.44 15.22 -20.47
C SER A 373 -6.44 14.84 -19.37
N VAL A 374 -6.55 13.55 -19.05
CA VAL A 374 -7.37 13.04 -17.95
C VAL A 374 -6.88 13.57 -16.60
N ALA A 375 -5.57 13.55 -16.34
CA ALA A 375 -5.01 14.07 -15.11
C ALA A 375 -5.28 15.58 -14.93
N ILE A 376 -5.12 16.37 -16.00
CA ILE A 376 -5.39 17.82 -15.99
C ILE A 376 -6.87 18.10 -15.75
N PHE A 377 -7.77 17.41 -16.44
CA PHE A 377 -9.22 17.60 -16.30
C PHE A 377 -9.69 17.38 -14.85
N HIS A 378 -9.24 16.31 -14.20
CA HIS A 378 -9.61 16.03 -12.81
C HIS A 378 -8.93 16.95 -11.81
N TRP A 379 -7.68 17.38 -12.07
CA TRP A 379 -7.03 18.41 -11.27
C TRP A 379 -7.85 19.70 -11.28
N LEU A 380 -8.28 20.14 -12.47
CA LEU A 380 -9.14 21.31 -12.64
C LEU A 380 -10.48 21.11 -11.92
N ARG A 381 -11.13 19.96 -12.07
CA ARG A 381 -12.41 19.67 -11.41
C ARG A 381 -12.31 19.71 -9.87
N ARG A 382 -11.27 19.11 -9.28
CA ARG A 382 -11.07 19.09 -7.82
C ARG A 382 -10.67 20.46 -7.27
N ASN A 383 -9.87 21.21 -8.03
CA ASN A 383 -9.37 22.52 -7.62
C ASN A 383 -10.23 23.67 -8.16
N PHE A 384 -11.36 23.39 -8.80
CA PHE A 384 -12.21 24.37 -9.48
C PHE A 384 -12.56 25.52 -8.54
N ALA A 385 -13.01 25.20 -7.32
CA ALA A 385 -13.25 26.19 -6.27
C ALA A 385 -11.98 27.00 -5.94
N SER A 386 -10.83 26.36 -5.69
CA SER A 386 -9.59 27.06 -5.30
C SER A 386 -8.93 27.88 -6.42
N VAL A 387 -9.12 27.50 -7.69
CA VAL A 387 -8.53 28.17 -8.86
C VAL A 387 -9.40 29.35 -9.28
N PHE A 388 -10.73 29.18 -9.33
CA PHE A 388 -11.65 30.26 -9.70
C PHE A 388 -11.92 31.26 -8.56
N LEU A 389 -12.07 30.83 -7.30
CA LEU A 389 -12.28 31.78 -6.18
C LEU A 389 -11.04 32.62 -5.89
N ARG A 390 -9.81 32.10 -6.06
CA ARG A 390 -8.59 32.92 -5.95
C ARG A 390 -8.42 33.88 -7.13
N GLY A 391 -8.89 33.52 -8.32
CA GLY A 391 -8.92 34.41 -9.50
C GLY A 391 -9.89 35.58 -9.34
N LEU A 392 -11.06 35.33 -8.74
CA LEU A 392 -12.07 36.36 -8.44
C LEU A 392 -11.62 37.31 -7.31
N LEU A 393 -10.98 36.80 -6.26
CA LEU A 393 -10.46 37.61 -5.16
C LEU A 393 -9.23 38.46 -5.55
N LYS A 394 -8.40 37.99 -6.49
CA LYS A 394 -7.31 38.81 -7.07
C LYS A 394 -7.81 39.88 -8.05
N LYS A 395 -8.96 39.67 -8.70
CA LYS A 395 -9.57 40.69 -9.59
C LYS A 395 -10.26 41.82 -8.81
N ASN A 396 -10.73 41.57 -7.59
CA ASN A 396 -11.41 42.58 -6.77
C ASN A 396 -10.48 43.43 -5.87
N SER A 397 -9.17 43.18 -5.87
CA SER A 397 -8.19 43.94 -5.06
C SER A 397 -7.32 44.93 -5.88
N GLY A 398 -7.68 45.19 -7.14
CA GLY A 398 -6.94 46.11 -7.99
C GLY A 398 -7.86 46.93 -8.88
N HIS A 399 -8.52 47.95 -8.31
CA HIS A 399 -8.89 49.23 -8.93
C HIS A 399 -9.74 50.06 -7.95
N LEU A 400 -9.09 50.91 -7.16
CA LEU A 400 -9.71 52.15 -6.68
C LEU A 400 -9.22 53.27 -7.61
N PRO A 401 -10.05 53.80 -8.51
CA PRO A 401 -9.72 55.00 -9.25
C PRO A 401 -9.93 56.20 -8.33
N GLY A 402 -8.88 56.98 -8.12
CA GLY A 402 -9.00 58.30 -7.53
C GLY A 402 -9.67 59.28 -8.50
N GLN A 403 -10.66 60.03 -8.02
CA GLN A 403 -11.08 61.37 -8.43
C GLN A 403 -11.98 61.91 -7.30
N ARG A 404 -12.01 63.19 -6.90
CA ARG A 404 -11.32 64.43 -7.25
C ARG A 404 -11.65 65.44 -6.14
N ARG A 405 -10.77 66.42 -5.93
CA ARG A 405 -11.06 67.68 -5.22
C ARG A 405 -12.16 68.47 -5.93
N ALA A 406 -13.08 69.08 -5.16
CA ALA A 406 -13.60 70.44 -5.32
C ALA A 406 -14.68 70.71 -4.25
N GLY A 407 -14.56 71.80 -3.50
CA GLY A 407 -15.50 72.25 -2.46
C GLY A 407 -14.80 72.49 -1.14
#